data_AF-A0A3E1DWG8-F1
#
_entry.id   AF-A0A3E1DWG8-F1
#
_cell.length_a   1.000
_cell.length_b   1.000
_cell.length_c   1.000
_cell.angle_alpha   90.00
_cell.angle_beta   90.00
_cell.angle_gamma   90.00
#
_symmetry.space_group_name_H-M   'P 1'
#
loop_
_entity.id
_entity.type
_entity.pdbx_description
1 polymer ?
#
loop_
_entity_poly.entity_id
_entity_poly.type
_entity_poly.pdbx_seq_one_letter_code
_entity_poly.pdbx_strand_id
1 'polypeptide(L)' 'EGTRILSTVHDELIVEAPESQADAVRALVAATMREAMEALFPEVPIEVDAGTCNHWGEKG' A
#
# COMPACT_ATOMS: atom_id res chain seq x y z
N GLU A 1 -19.02 6.96 2.54
CA GLU A 1 -17.83 6.78 1.68
C GLU A 1 -16.90 5.77 2.33
N GLY A 2 -16.14 5.01 1.55
CA GLY A 2 -15.35 3.89 2.06
C GLY A 2 -14.03 3.71 1.31
N THR A 3 -13.17 2.86 1.86
CA THR A 3 -11.83 2.58 1.33
C THR A 3 -11.91 1.88 -0.03
N ARG A 4 -11.11 2.34 -1.01
CA ARG A 4 -11.03 1.73 -2.34
C ARG A 4 -9.64 1.86 -2.95
N ILE A 5 -9.27 0.88 -3.77
CA ILE A 5 -8.12 0.98 -4.65
C ILE A 5 -8.45 2.02 -5.74
N LEU A 6 -7.58 3.02 -5.91
CA LEU A 6 -7.73 4.05 -6.93
C LEU A 6 -6.97 3.72 -8.22
N SER A 7 -5.72 3.27 -8.09
CA SER A 7 -4.83 3.05 -9.23
C SER A 7 -3.68 2.13 -8.86
N THR A 8 -3.04 1.57 -9.88
CA THR A 8 -1.78 0.83 -9.81
C THR A 8 -0.84 1.41 -10.86
N VAL A 9 0.35 1.87 -10.45
CA VAL A 9 1.36 2.42 -11.36
C VAL A 9 2.68 1.73 -11.09
N HIS A 10 3.14 0.93 -12.05
CA HIS A 10 4.30 0.06 -11.88
C HIS A 10 4.12 -0.88 -10.67
N ASP A 11 5.00 -0.77 -9.68
CA ASP A 11 5.01 -1.51 -8.41
C ASP A 11 4.24 -0.79 -7.28
N GLU A 12 3.61 0.35 -7.58
CA GLU A 12 2.90 1.17 -6.61
C GLU A 12 1.39 0.96 -6.65
N LEU A 13 0.80 0.78 -5.46
CA LEU A 13 -0.66 0.71 -5.24
C LEU A 13 -1.14 1.97 -4.54
N ILE A 14 -2.14 2.65 -5.12
CA ILE A 14 -2.76 3.84 -4.54
C ILE A 14 -4.14 3.47 -3.99
N VAL A 15 -4.34 3.72 -2.70
CA VAL A 15 -5.60 3.47 -2.00
C VAL A 15 -6.12 4.77 -1.41
N GLU A 16 -7.39 5.08 -1.65
CA GLU A 16 -8.09 6.16 -0.97
C GLU A 16 -8.87 5.58 0.21
N ALA A 17 -8.73 6.22 1.37
CA ALA A 17 -9.42 5.84 2.60
C ALA A 17 -9.86 7.09 3.37
N PRO A 18 -10.91 7.00 4.21
CA PRO A 18 -11.17 8.01 5.22
C PRO A 18 -9.94 8.27 6.09
N GLU A 19 -9.66 9.53 6.44
CA GLU A 19 -8.48 9.91 7.23
C GLU A 19 -8.36 9.12 8.55
N SER A 20 -9.50 8.88 9.21
CA SER A 20 -9.57 8.08 10.44
C SER A 20 -9.16 6.61 10.28
N GLN A 21 -9.02 6.12 9.04
CA GLN A 21 -8.61 4.77 8.69
C GLN A 21 -7.25 4.73 7.98
N ALA A 22 -6.62 5.87 7.69
CA ALA A 22 -5.42 5.93 6.84
C ALA A 22 -4.28 5.02 7.32
N ASP A 23 -3.94 5.08 8.61
CA ASP A 23 -2.88 4.24 9.19
C ASP A 23 -3.22 2.75 9.16
N ALA A 24 -4.48 2.40 9.44
CA ALA A 24 -4.94 1.02 9.44
C ALA A 24 -4.91 0.43 8.02
N VAL A 25 -5.36 1.21 7.03
CA VAL A 25 -5.33 0.83 5.62
C VAL A 25 -3.89 0.72 5.11
N ARG A 26 -3.01 1.68 5.45
CA ARG A 26 -1.57 1.63 5.11
C ARG A 26 -0.95 0.33 5.60
N ALA A 27 -1.15 -0.01 6.88
CA ALA A 27 -0.59 -1.21 7.48
C ALA A 27 -1.12 -2.50 6.83
N LEU A 28 -2.44 -2.56 6.59
CA LEU A 28 -3.08 -3.72 5.94
C LEU A 28 -2.54 -3.94 4.53
N VAL A 29 -2.48 -2.86 3.73
CA VAL A 29 -2.02 -2.92 2.35
C VAL A 29 -0.56 -3.34 2.29
N ALA A 30 0.30 -2.73 3.11
CA ALA A 30 1.73 -3.06 3.13
C ALA A 30 1.98 -4.53 3.50
N ALA A 31 1.29 -5.04 4.53
CA ALA A 31 1.37 -6.45 4.92
C ALA A 31 0.90 -7.38 3.79
N THR A 32 -0.25 -7.07 3.19
CA THR A 32 -0.84 -7.88 2.10
C THR A 32 0.06 -7.92 0.87
N MET A 33 0.62 -6.78 0.46
CA MET A 33 1.54 -6.70 -0.68
C MET A 33 2.81 -7.52 -0.43
N ARG A 34 3.39 -7.41 0.77
CA ARG A 34 4.57 -8.20 1.14
C ARG A 34 4.27 -9.70 1.11
N GLU A 35 3.21 -10.13 1.79
CA GLU A 35 2.83 -11.55 1.87
C GLU A 35 2.54 -12.15 0.48
N ALA A 36 1.86 -11.39 -0.39
CA ALA A 36 1.58 -11.82 -1.74
C ALA A 36 2.86 -12.06 -2.56
N MET A 37 3.86 -11.20 -2.41
CA MET A 37 5.13 -11.31 -3.13
C MET A 37 6.06 -12.37 -2.52
N GLU A 38 6.09 -12.51 -1.18
CA GLU A 38 6.84 -13.57 -0.49
C GLU A 38 6.35 -14.97 -0.93
N ALA A 39 5.04 -15.13 -1.16
CA ALA A 39 4.47 -16.38 -1.66
C ALA A 39 4.94 -16.74 -3.08
N LEU A 40 5.25 -15.73 -3.91
CA LEU A 40 5.74 -15.92 -5.27
C LEU A 40 7.26 -16.09 -5.34
N PHE A 41 7.99 -15.41 -4.44
CA PHE A 41 9.45 -15.36 -4.44
C PHE A 41 10.01 -15.65 -3.03
N PRO A 42 9.85 -16.88 -2.52
CA PRO A 42 10.16 -17.21 -1.11
C PRO A 42 11.64 -17.10 -0.73
N GLU A 43 12.54 -17.06 -1.72
CA GLU A 43 13.98 -16.93 -1.51
C GLU A 43 14.47 -15.47 -1.57
N VAL A 44 13.60 -14.54 -1.96
CA VAL A 44 13.92 -13.12 -2.12
C VAL A 44 13.28 -12.33 -0.98
N PRO A 45 14.06 -11.60 -0.15
CA PRO A 45 13.48 -10.70 0.85
C PRO A 45 12.62 -9.62 0.17
N ILE A 46 11.35 -9.51 0.58
CA ILE A 46 10.42 -8.52 0.04
C ILE A 46 10.32 -7.33 1.01
N GLU A 47 10.56 -6.14 0.47
CA GLU A 47 10.36 -4.87 1.17
C GLU A 47 9.20 -4.10 0.53
N VAL A 48 8.36 -3.49 1.37
CA VAL A 48 7.28 -2.61 0.92
C VAL A 48 7.43 -1.28 1.63
N ASP A 49 7.63 -0.23 0.85
CA ASP A 49 7.57 1.15 1.34
C ASP A 49 6.14 1.68 1.24
N ALA A 50 5.65 2.26 2.34
CA ALA A 50 4.27 2.70 2.46
C ALA A 50 4.15 4.00 3.26
N GLY A 51 3.53 5.00 2.64
CA GLY A 51 3.23 6.30 3.23
C GLY A 51 1.75 6.67 3.11
N THR A 52 1.34 7.69 3.85
CA THR A 52 0.01 8.33 3.74
C THR A 52 0.21 9.78 3.34
N CYS A 53 -0.51 10.26 2.35
CA CYS A 53 -0.42 11.63 1.86
C CYS A 53 -1.80 12.12 1.39
N ASN A 54 -1.97 13.44 1.34
CA ASN A 54 -3.17 14.07 0.77
C ASN A 54 -3.04 14.22 -0.75
N HIS A 55 -1.81 14.34 -1.24
CA HIS A 55 -1.48 14.43 -2.65
C HIS A 55 -0.35 13.47 -3.00
N TRP A 56 -0.53 12.71 -4.08
CA TRP A 56 0.42 11.66 -4.46
C TRP A 56 1.84 12.18 -4.71
N GLY A 57 1.98 13.42 -5.19
CA GLY A 57 3.29 14.07 -5.39
C GLY A 57 4.08 14.39 -4.11
N GLU A 58 3.48 14.19 -2.93
CA GLU A 58 4.11 14.41 -1.61
C GLU A 58 4.64 13.11 -1.00
N LYS A 59 4.54 11.97 -1.71
CA LYS A 59 5.00 10.68 -1.21
C LYS A 59 6.52 10.72 -0.96
N GLY A 60 6.91 10.36 0.26
CA GLY A 60 8.29 10.14 0.70
C GLY A 60 8.34 9.14 1.85
#